data_AF-B6G9G9-F1
#
_entry.id   AF-B6G9G9-F1
#
_cell.length_a   1.000
_cell.length_b   1.000
_cell.length_c   1.000
_cell.angle_alpha   90.00
_cell.angle_beta   90.00
_cell.angle_gamma   90.00
#
_symmetry.space_group_name_H-M   'P 1'
#
loop_
_entity.id
_entity.type
_entity.pdbx_description
1 polymer ?
#
loop_
_entity_poly.entity_id
_entity_poly.type
_entity_poly.pdbx_seq_one_letter_code
_entity_poly.pdbx_strand_id
1 'polypeptide(L)'
;MAIDSTAMFSMSYGLYVVSSEADGLKAGCVVNTAVQVTAEPIRMSVAVHKDNVTARVIKEAGTFAVTALDQTADMPYIGNFGFRTSDTYDKFEKYQAAVSETGSPYCPEHACAMYACRLIDTVDVGTHYLFVGEVVQAERLSDEPPLTYAYYHSTLKGKTPPKASSYQA
;
A
#
# COMPACT_ATOMS: atom_id res chain seq x y z
N MET A 1 -26.46 5.31 20.97
CA MET A 1 -26.81 5.19 19.55
C MET A 1 -25.88 4.16 18.93
N ALA A 2 -26.40 3.23 18.13
CA ALA A 2 -25.56 2.31 17.38
C ALA A 2 -24.83 3.07 16.26
N ILE A 3 -23.61 2.68 15.95
CA ILE A 3 -22.83 3.25 14.84
C ILE A 3 -23.44 2.72 13.53
N ASP A 4 -23.73 3.62 12.59
CA ASP A 4 -24.05 3.26 11.20
C ASP A 4 -22.73 3.07 10.42
N SER A 5 -22.31 1.82 10.22
CA SER A 5 -21.07 1.50 9.53
C SER A 5 -21.11 1.82 8.04
N THR A 6 -22.30 1.97 7.43
CA THR A 6 -22.42 2.27 5.99
C THR A 6 -21.90 3.66 5.65
N ALA A 7 -21.92 4.60 6.61
CA ALA A 7 -21.34 5.94 6.46
C ALA A 7 -19.85 5.92 6.10
N MET A 8 -19.11 4.88 6.49
CA MET A 8 -17.68 4.75 6.19
C MET A 8 -17.41 4.56 4.69
N PHE A 9 -18.40 4.10 3.90
CA PHE A 9 -18.25 3.96 2.45
C PHE A 9 -18.23 5.29 1.70
N SER A 10 -18.62 6.40 2.34
CA SER A 10 -18.53 7.74 1.74
C SER A 10 -17.10 8.31 1.78
N MET A 11 -16.19 7.72 2.55
CA MET A 11 -14.78 8.12 2.52
C MET A 11 -14.13 7.70 1.20
N SER A 12 -13.43 8.64 0.56
CA SER A 12 -12.71 8.39 -0.68
C SER A 12 -11.29 7.91 -0.40
N TYR A 13 -10.83 6.95 -1.21
CA TYR A 13 -9.48 6.40 -1.12
C TYR A 13 -8.95 6.09 -2.51
N GLY A 14 -7.63 6.19 -2.67
CA GLY A 14 -6.91 5.51 -3.75
C GLY A 14 -6.74 4.01 -3.45
N LEU A 15 -6.04 3.33 -4.35
CA LEU A 15 -5.53 1.98 -4.11
C LEU A 15 -4.02 1.97 -4.35
N TYR A 16 -3.29 1.36 -3.43
CA TYR A 16 -1.84 1.43 -3.38
C TYR A 16 -1.26 0.06 -3.07
N VAL A 17 -0.03 -0.19 -3.53
CA VAL A 17 0.82 -1.24 -2.97
C VAL A 17 1.83 -0.57 -2.04
N VAL A 18 1.88 -1.01 -0.79
CA VAL A 18 2.98 -0.66 0.13
C VAL A 18 3.94 -1.82 0.16
N SER A 19 5.23 -1.52 0.05
CA SER A 19 6.29 -2.53 -0.01
C SER A 19 7.52 -2.12 0.76
N SER A 20 8.32 -3.11 1.14
CA SER A 20 9.60 -2.93 1.82
C SER A 20 10.45 -4.20 1.65
N GLU A 21 11.74 -4.11 1.95
CA GLU A 21 12.67 -5.23 1.94
C GLU A 21 13.59 -5.15 3.16
N ALA A 22 13.73 -6.26 3.87
CA ALA A 22 14.68 -6.43 4.97
C ALA A 22 15.31 -7.83 4.84
N ASP A 23 16.63 -7.92 4.97
CA ASP A 23 17.39 -9.18 4.93
C ASP A 23 17.05 -10.08 3.72
N GLY A 24 16.83 -9.47 2.55
CA GLY A 24 16.48 -10.14 1.30
C GLY A 24 15.01 -10.60 1.19
N LEU A 25 14.19 -10.39 2.23
CA LEU A 25 12.75 -10.67 2.18
C LEU A 25 11.97 -9.48 1.60
N LYS A 26 11.49 -9.62 0.37
CA LYS A 26 10.63 -8.65 -0.29
C LYS A 26 9.18 -8.80 0.15
N ALA A 27 8.62 -7.78 0.78
CA ALA A 27 7.23 -7.78 1.20
C ALA A 27 6.42 -6.67 0.54
N GLY A 28 5.15 -6.98 0.22
CA GLY A 28 4.24 -6.02 -0.36
C GLY A 28 2.79 -6.37 -0.07
N CYS A 29 1.95 -5.38 0.20
CA CYS A 29 0.51 -5.59 0.33
C CYS A 29 -0.29 -4.42 -0.25
N VAL A 30 -1.51 -4.72 -0.73
CA VAL A 30 -2.45 -3.69 -1.13
C VAL A 30 -3.00 -2.99 0.10
N VAL A 31 -3.04 -1.65 0.06
CA VAL A 31 -3.74 -0.81 1.02
C VAL A 31 -4.54 0.26 0.28
N ASN A 32 -5.62 0.73 0.89
CA ASN A 32 -6.31 1.95 0.45
C ASN A 32 -6.04 3.15 1.39
N THR A 33 -5.53 2.88 2.60
CA THR A 33 -5.30 3.89 3.63
C THR A 33 -3.87 4.42 3.53
N ALA A 34 -3.63 5.25 2.51
CA ALA A 34 -2.40 6.01 2.32
C ALA A 34 -2.75 7.48 2.06
N VAL A 35 -2.05 8.41 2.71
CA VAL A 35 -2.32 9.85 2.56
C VAL A 35 -1.07 10.68 2.87
N GLN A 36 -0.90 11.80 2.16
CA GLN A 36 0.09 12.81 2.53
C GLN A 36 -0.33 13.54 3.81
N VAL A 37 0.61 13.71 4.74
CA VAL A 37 0.37 14.30 6.06
C VAL A 37 0.92 15.74 6.14
N THR A 38 2.10 15.99 5.57
CA THR A 38 2.73 17.33 5.57
C THR A 38 3.30 17.67 4.20
N ALA A 39 3.42 18.98 3.92
CA ALA A 39 4.04 19.49 2.69
C ALA A 39 5.55 19.77 2.86
N GLU A 40 6.00 20.18 4.05
CA GLU A 40 7.41 20.51 4.30
C GLU A 40 7.89 19.98 5.68
N PRO A 41 8.78 18.96 5.71
CA PRO A 41 9.10 18.08 4.58
C PRO A 41 7.87 17.29 4.12
N ILE A 42 7.92 16.71 2.91
CA ILE A 42 6.84 15.86 2.41
C ILE A 42 6.80 14.59 3.27
N ARG A 43 5.68 14.36 3.95
CA ARG A 43 5.47 13.13 4.74
C ARG A 43 4.17 12.48 4.35
N MET A 44 4.12 11.17 4.47
CA MET A 44 2.91 10.38 4.24
C MET A 44 2.74 9.31 5.30
N SER A 45 1.49 8.94 5.52
CA SER A 45 1.12 7.85 6.42
C SER A 45 0.47 6.72 5.67
N VAL A 46 0.80 5.48 6.06
CA VAL A 46 0.14 4.27 5.57
C VAL A 46 -0.32 3.41 6.75
N ALA A 47 -1.57 2.94 6.71
CA ALA A 47 -2.08 2.00 7.71
C ALA A 47 -1.95 0.56 7.20
N VAL A 48 -1.27 -0.28 7.96
CA VAL A 48 -1.02 -1.69 7.60
C VAL A 48 -1.34 -2.58 8.79
N HIS A 49 -2.14 -3.63 8.55
CA HIS A 49 -2.50 -4.60 9.58
C HIS A 49 -1.25 -5.28 10.17
N LYS A 50 -1.21 -5.47 11.49
CA LYS A 50 -0.04 -6.01 12.20
C LYS A 50 0.37 -7.40 11.72
N ASP A 51 -0.61 -8.23 11.38
CA ASP A 51 -0.39 -9.59 10.86
C ASP A 51 0.03 -9.64 9.37
N ASN A 52 0.20 -8.50 8.69
CA ASN A 52 0.81 -8.52 7.36
C ASN A 52 2.33 -8.60 7.51
N VAL A 53 2.96 -9.51 6.76
CA VAL A 53 4.42 -9.61 6.66
C VAL A 53 5.04 -8.26 6.31
N THR A 54 4.38 -7.49 5.44
CA THR A 54 4.79 -6.13 5.09
C THR A 54 4.94 -5.22 6.31
N ALA A 55 4.04 -5.28 7.30
CA ALA A 55 4.16 -4.44 8.51
C ALA A 55 5.41 -4.78 9.33
N ARG A 56 5.75 -6.07 9.43
CA ARG A 56 6.99 -6.52 10.07
C ARG A 56 8.22 -6.03 9.31
N VAL A 57 8.24 -6.23 7.99
CA VAL A 57 9.38 -5.85 7.14
C VAL A 57 9.61 -4.34 7.13
N ILE A 58 8.56 -3.51 7.11
CA ILE A 58 8.70 -2.04 7.22
C ILE A 58 9.43 -1.65 8.53
N LYS A 59 9.05 -2.28 9.65
CA LYS A 59 9.68 -1.99 10.95
C LYS A 59 11.14 -2.44 11.01
N GLU A 60 11.46 -3.58 10.40
CA GLU A 60 12.82 -4.11 10.34
C GLU A 60 13.72 -3.27 9.41
N ALA A 61 13.22 -2.91 8.23
CA ALA A 61 13.96 -2.13 7.23
C ALA A 61 14.13 -0.66 7.61
N GLY A 62 13.16 -0.07 8.33
CA GLY A 62 13.09 1.37 8.56
C GLY A 62 12.78 2.20 7.31
N THR A 63 12.37 1.54 6.22
CA THR A 63 12.00 2.17 4.93
C THR A 63 10.81 1.45 4.31
N PHE A 64 10.09 2.16 3.45
CA PHE A 64 9.00 1.58 2.65
C PHE A 64 8.77 2.38 1.38
N ALA A 65 8.25 1.72 0.34
CA ALA A 65 7.72 2.37 -0.85
C ALA A 65 6.18 2.32 -0.85
N VAL A 66 5.57 3.36 -1.41
CA VAL A 66 4.15 3.41 -1.72
C VAL A 66 4.00 3.59 -3.22
N THR A 67 3.32 2.65 -3.88
CA THR A 67 3.03 2.71 -5.31
C THR A 67 1.55 2.99 -5.50
N ALA A 68 1.22 4.14 -6.11
CA ALA A 68 -0.15 4.48 -6.48
C ALA A 68 -0.54 3.71 -7.75
N LEU A 69 -1.55 2.84 -7.63
CA LEU A 69 -1.99 2.00 -8.74
C LEU A 69 -2.81 2.82 -9.75
N ASP A 70 -2.66 2.48 -11.03
CA ASP A 70 -3.49 3.02 -12.10
C ASP A 70 -4.61 2.05 -12.50
N GLN A 71 -5.54 2.51 -13.34
CA GLN A 71 -6.71 1.73 -13.76
C GLN A 71 -6.38 0.54 -14.67
N THR A 72 -5.13 0.38 -15.11
CA THR A 72 -4.69 -0.80 -15.86
C THR A 72 -4.40 -1.99 -14.95
N ALA A 73 -4.26 -1.77 -13.63
CA ALA A 73 -4.08 -2.84 -12.64
C ALA A 73 -5.28 -3.80 -12.62
N ASP A 74 -5.05 -5.02 -13.09
CA ASP A 74 -6.08 -6.05 -13.16
C ASP A 74 -6.26 -6.83 -11.84
N MET A 75 -7.33 -7.62 -11.76
CA MET A 75 -7.62 -8.44 -10.57
C MET A 75 -6.49 -9.44 -10.23
N PRO A 76 -5.82 -10.09 -11.20
CA PRO A 76 -4.60 -10.85 -10.94
C PRO A 76 -3.49 -10.06 -10.24
N TYR A 77 -3.17 -8.84 -10.69
CA TYR A 77 -2.15 -7.99 -10.06
C TYR A 77 -2.57 -7.60 -8.63
N ILE A 78 -3.79 -7.06 -8.48
CA ILE A 78 -4.31 -6.65 -7.18
C ILE A 78 -4.36 -7.85 -6.24
N GLY A 79 -4.78 -9.00 -6.74
CA GLY A 79 -4.91 -10.21 -5.92
C GLY A 79 -3.56 -10.81 -5.51
N ASN A 80 -2.52 -10.64 -6.33
CA ASN A 80 -1.16 -11.03 -5.99
C ASN A 80 -0.66 -10.29 -4.73
N PHE A 81 -0.89 -8.99 -4.65
CA PHE A 81 -0.49 -8.19 -3.49
C PHE A 81 -1.51 -8.23 -2.34
N GLY A 82 -2.80 -8.40 -2.62
CA GLY A 82 -3.88 -8.31 -1.65
C GLY A 82 -4.30 -9.62 -0.97
N PHE A 83 -4.11 -10.79 -1.60
CA PHE A 83 -4.59 -12.08 -1.09
C PHE A 83 -3.50 -13.16 -0.90
N ARG A 84 -2.24 -12.84 -1.19
CA ARG A 84 -1.10 -13.72 -0.90
C ARG A 84 -0.28 -13.17 0.27
N THR A 85 0.54 -14.02 0.88
CA THR A 85 1.50 -13.62 1.91
C THR A 85 2.92 -13.61 1.34
N SER A 86 3.71 -12.59 1.70
CA SER A 86 5.12 -12.50 1.27
C SER A 86 6.04 -13.49 2.00
N ASP A 87 5.54 -14.16 3.04
CA ASP A 87 6.30 -15.16 3.81
C ASP A 87 6.60 -16.43 2.99
N THR A 88 5.68 -16.78 2.08
CA THR A 88 5.73 -18.05 1.33
C THR A 88 5.65 -17.85 -0.18
N TYR A 89 5.62 -16.60 -0.65
CA TYR A 89 5.43 -16.29 -2.07
C TYR A 89 6.13 -14.98 -2.43
N ASP A 90 7.05 -15.04 -3.41
CA ASP A 90 7.64 -13.82 -3.99
C ASP A 90 6.61 -13.16 -4.90
N LYS A 91 5.98 -12.10 -4.39
CA LYS A 91 4.97 -11.33 -5.12
C LYS A 91 5.55 -10.51 -6.26
N PHE A 92 6.85 -10.21 -6.22
CA PHE A 92 7.53 -9.30 -7.14
C PHE A 92 8.14 -10.03 -8.34
N GLU A 93 8.44 -11.34 -8.18
CA GLU A 93 9.02 -12.19 -9.23
C GLU A 93 8.23 -12.13 -10.55
N LYS A 94 6.90 -12.04 -10.47
CA LYS A 94 6.02 -12.01 -11.65
C LYS A 94 6.00 -10.66 -12.39
N TYR A 95 6.41 -9.55 -11.75
CA TYR A 95 6.03 -8.19 -12.18
C TYR A 95 7.23 -7.22 -12.33
N GLN A 96 8.26 -7.61 -13.08
CA GLN A 96 9.44 -6.79 -13.43
C GLN A 96 9.82 -5.74 -12.37
N ALA A 97 10.09 -6.20 -11.16
CA ALA A 97 10.27 -5.29 -10.03
C ALA A 97 11.52 -4.42 -10.19
N ALA A 98 11.34 -3.13 -9.92
CA ALA A 98 12.39 -2.14 -9.73
C ALA A 98 12.66 -1.94 -8.24
N VAL A 99 13.72 -1.19 -7.92
CA VAL A 99 14.14 -0.90 -6.55
C VAL A 99 14.23 0.61 -6.38
N SER A 100 13.58 1.13 -5.34
CA SER A 100 13.64 2.55 -4.98
C SER A 100 14.99 2.92 -4.36
N GLU A 101 15.27 4.22 -4.22
CA GLU A 101 16.48 4.73 -3.56
C GLU A 101 16.63 4.26 -2.10
N THR A 102 15.53 3.91 -1.43
CA THR A 102 15.54 3.36 -0.07
C THR A 102 15.66 1.84 -0.01
N GLY A 103 15.87 1.18 -1.15
CA GLY A 103 16.00 -0.28 -1.26
C GLY A 103 14.67 -1.05 -1.27
N SER A 104 13.52 -0.36 -1.20
CA SER A 104 12.22 -1.03 -1.23
C SER A 104 11.83 -1.41 -2.67
N PRO A 105 11.35 -2.64 -2.91
CA PRO A 105 10.95 -3.10 -4.24
C PRO A 105 9.61 -2.50 -4.66
N TYR A 106 9.42 -2.20 -5.94
CA TYR A 106 8.13 -1.78 -6.49
C TYR A 106 7.97 -2.28 -7.93
N CYS A 107 6.74 -2.32 -8.43
CA CYS A 107 6.44 -2.70 -9.80
C CYS A 107 6.05 -1.43 -10.58
N PRO A 108 6.82 -0.99 -11.58
CA PRO A 108 6.46 0.17 -12.39
C PRO A 108 5.24 -0.07 -13.28
N GLU A 109 4.98 -1.32 -13.64
CA GLU A 109 3.76 -1.73 -14.34
C GLU A 109 2.52 -1.48 -13.46
N HIS A 110 1.47 -0.93 -14.07
CA HIS A 110 0.19 -0.58 -13.43
C HIS A 110 0.29 0.47 -12.32
N ALA A 111 1.25 1.39 -12.42
CA ALA A 111 1.50 2.43 -11.44
C ALA A 111 1.44 3.84 -12.05
N CYS A 112 0.69 4.74 -11.41
CA CYS A 112 0.77 6.17 -11.67
C CYS A 112 2.10 6.76 -11.18
N ALA A 113 2.52 6.37 -9.97
CA ALA A 113 3.65 6.97 -9.27
C ALA A 113 4.18 6.05 -8.15
N MET A 114 5.43 6.29 -7.75
CA MET A 114 6.10 5.66 -6.61
C MET A 114 6.65 6.72 -5.66
N TYR A 115 6.56 6.45 -4.35
CA TYR A 115 7.08 7.28 -3.28
C TYR A 115 7.95 6.43 -2.34
N ALA A 116 9.25 6.69 -2.27
CA ALA A 116 10.17 6.01 -1.36
C ALA A 116 10.28 6.82 -0.06
N CYS A 117 10.09 6.13 1.06
CA CYS A 117 9.97 6.76 2.38
C CYS A 117 11.00 6.20 3.36
N ARG A 118 11.60 7.10 4.14
CA ARG A 118 12.28 6.72 5.39
C ARG A 118 11.28 6.77 6.54
N LEU A 119 11.20 5.70 7.33
CA LEU A 119 10.29 5.61 8.45
C LEU A 119 10.70 6.60 9.55
N ILE A 120 9.76 7.44 9.98
CA ILE A 120 9.95 8.44 11.04
C ILE A 120 9.27 8.00 12.33
N ASP A 121 8.07 7.43 12.23
CA ASP A 121 7.31 6.99 13.39
C ASP A 121 6.39 5.80 13.06
N THR A 122 6.07 5.02 14.09
CA THR A 122 5.10 3.92 14.03
C THR A 122 4.11 4.07 15.17
N VAL A 123 2.88 4.45 14.84
CA VAL A 123 1.81 4.60 15.82
C VAL A 123 0.98 3.32 15.87
N ASP A 124 0.86 2.73 17.05
CA ASP A 124 -0.04 1.60 17.29
C ASP A 124 -1.48 2.09 17.43
N VAL A 125 -2.37 1.63 16.55
CA VAL A 125 -3.79 2.01 16.52
C VAL A 125 -4.71 0.79 16.67
N GLY A 126 -4.25 -0.26 17.35
CA GLY A 126 -5.03 -1.46 17.64
C GLY A 126 -4.69 -2.62 16.71
N THR A 127 -5.51 -2.87 15.68
CA THR A 127 -5.26 -3.97 14.71
C THR A 127 -4.23 -3.62 13.64
N HIS A 128 -3.95 -2.33 13.47
CA HIS A 128 -3.03 -1.80 12.47
C HIS A 128 -1.91 -1.01 13.14
N TYR A 129 -0.79 -0.89 12.43
CA TYR A 129 0.17 0.19 12.62
C TYR A 129 -0.12 1.29 11.62
N LEU A 130 0.01 2.54 12.06
CA LEU A 130 0.13 3.70 11.18
C LEU A 130 1.62 4.04 11.06
N PHE A 131 2.20 3.72 9.91
CA PHE A 131 3.58 4.09 9.60
C PHE A 131 3.61 5.50 9.03
N VAL A 132 4.41 6.38 9.61
CA VAL A 132 4.63 7.74 9.12
C VAL A 132 6.04 7.81 8.55
N GLY A 133 6.15 8.15 7.27
CA GLY A 133 7.42 8.24 6.57
C GLY A 133 7.67 9.62 5.97
N GLU A 134 8.92 10.03 5.94
CA GLU A 134 9.40 11.17 5.15
C GLU A 134 9.72 10.67 3.74
N VAL A 135 9.12 11.31 2.74
CA VAL A 135 9.35 10.98 1.33
C VAL A 135 10.72 11.52 0.93
N VAL A 136 11.60 10.61 0.50
CA VAL A 136 12.96 10.95 0.04
C VAL A 136 13.13 10.82 -1.46
N GLN A 137 12.25 10.06 -2.11
CA GLN A 137 12.16 9.95 -3.56
C GLN A 137 10.68 9.93 -3.95
N ALA A 138 10.32 10.65 -5.01
CA ALA A 138 9.01 10.54 -5.64
C ALA A 138 9.18 10.54 -7.15
N GLU A 139 8.53 9.61 -7.84
CA GLU A 139 8.63 9.45 -9.28
C GLU A 139 7.24 9.24 -9.87
N ARG A 140 6.93 9.98 -10.95
CA ARG A 140 5.75 9.73 -11.76
C ARG A 140 6.11 8.70 -12.83
N LEU A 141 5.32 7.64 -12.92
CA LEU A 141 5.59 6.47 -13.75
C LEU A 141 4.67 6.37 -14.97
N SER A 142 3.45 6.93 -14.89
CA SER A 142 2.51 6.94 -16.02
C SER A 142 1.57 8.15 -16.03
N ASP A 143 0.87 8.33 -17.15
CA ASP A 143 -0.23 9.28 -17.33
C ASP A 143 -1.62 8.61 -17.16
N GLU A 144 -1.65 7.30 -16.85
CA GLU A 144 -2.91 6.57 -16.67
C GLU A 144 -3.69 7.08 -15.44
N PRO A 145 -5.03 7.08 -15.48
CA PRO A 145 -5.83 7.53 -14.35
C PRO A 145 -5.60 6.65 -13.10
N PRO A 146 -5.59 7.22 -11.89
CA PRO A 146 -5.43 6.44 -10.66
C PRO A 146 -6.61 5.50 -10.43
N LEU A 147 -6.30 4.32 -9.89
CA LEU A 147 -7.28 3.36 -9.41
C LEU A 147 -7.78 3.80 -8.04
N THR A 148 -9.05 4.17 -7.97
CA THR A 148 -9.71 4.51 -6.69
C THR A 148 -10.32 3.26 -6.07
N TYR A 149 -10.48 3.27 -4.75
CA TYR A 149 -11.19 2.22 -4.04
C TYR A 149 -12.67 2.12 -4.47
N ALA A 150 -13.29 3.26 -4.84
CA ALA A 150 -14.62 3.28 -5.42
C ALA A 150 -14.65 2.53 -6.78
N TYR A 151 -13.70 2.81 -7.68
CA TYR A 151 -13.59 2.13 -8.97
C TYR A 151 -13.33 0.62 -8.81
N TYR A 152 -12.47 0.24 -7.85
CA TYR A 152 -12.19 -1.15 -7.51
C TYR A 152 -13.46 -1.94 -7.18
N HIS A 153 -14.38 -1.34 -6.41
CA HIS A 153 -15.66 -1.96 -6.05
C HIS A 153 -16.70 -1.88 -7.18
N SER A 154 -16.88 -0.71 -7.81
CA SER A 154 -17.95 -0.50 -8.80
C SER A 154 -17.68 -1.20 -10.13
N THR A 155 -16.41 -1.22 -10.56
CA THR A 155 -16.03 -1.64 -11.91
C THR A 155 -15.37 -3.01 -11.89
N LEU A 156 -14.35 -3.19 -11.04
CA LEU A 156 -13.63 -4.48 -10.95
C LEU A 156 -14.36 -5.51 -10.08
N LYS A 157 -15.43 -5.11 -9.38
CA LYS A 157 -16.19 -5.97 -8.44
C LYS A 157 -15.27 -6.67 -7.44
N GLY A 158 -14.24 -5.96 -7.02
CA GLY A 158 -13.23 -6.45 -6.11
C GLY A 158 -13.79 -6.75 -4.72
N LYS A 159 -13.11 -7.63 -3.99
CA LYS A 159 -13.46 -7.94 -2.59
C LYS A 159 -12.44 -7.30 -1.67
N THR A 160 -12.90 -6.73 -0.56
CA THR A 160 -12.00 -6.18 0.46
C THR A 160 -11.41 -7.33 1.29
N PRO A 161 -10.07 -7.49 1.36
CA PRO A 161 -9.46 -8.52 2.20
C PRO A 161 -9.72 -8.26 3.70
N PRO A 162 -9.80 -9.30 4.55
CA PRO A 162 -10.05 -9.14 5.99
C PRO A 162 -9.04 -8.26 6.74
N LYS A 163 -7.81 -8.14 6.21
CA LYS A 163 -6.73 -7.34 6.80
C LYS A 163 -6.68 -5.89 6.29
N ALA A 164 -7.68 -5.42 5.53
CA ALA A 164 -7.75 -4.02 5.12
C ALA A 164 -8.40 -3.17 6.22
N SER A 165 -7.93 -1.94 6.43
CA SER A 165 -8.51 -1.00 7.41
C SER A 165 -10.00 -0.72 7.18
N SER A 166 -10.44 -0.78 5.92
CA SER A 166 -11.83 -0.55 5.50
C SER A 166 -12.66 -1.83 5.38
N TYR A 167 -12.18 -2.96 5.92
CA TYR A 167 -12.95 -4.21 5.92
C TYR A 167 -14.20 -4.08 6.80
N GLN A 168 -15.32 -4.63 6.33
CA GLN A 168 -16.54 -4.79 7.11
C GLN A 168 -16.87 -6.30 7.14
N ALA A 169 -17.04 -6.82 8.36
CA ALA A 169 -17.33 -8.23 8.62
C ALA A 169 -18.77 -8.60 8.30
#